data_AF-A0A8T6LWQ5-F1
#
_entry.id   AF-A0A8T6LWQ5-F1
#
_cell.length_a   1.000
_cell.length_b   1.000
_cell.length_c   1.000
_cell.angle_alpha   90.00
_cell.angle_beta   90.00
_cell.angle_gamma   90.00
#
_symmetry.space_group_name_H-M   'P 1'
#
loop_
_entity.id
_entity.type
_entity.pdbx_description
1 polymer ?
#
loop_
_entity_poly.entity_id
_entity_poly.type
_entity_poly.pdbx_seq_one_letter_code
_entity_poly.pdbx_strand_id
1 'polypeptide(L)'
;GVGVEELIHAIKPYFSDVRRFSPHASRNSSSEVFLICRNFMPWKFKKVCILDEYEAALNLKLSGDEIAEAPDIITSSFSVRKKKTE
;
A
#
# COMPACT_ATOMS: atom_id res chain seq x y z
N GLY A 1 7.86 -10.03 3.01
CA GLY A 1 7.55 -8.70 2.45
C GLY A 1 6.77 -7.92 3.47
N VAL A 2 6.95 -6.60 3.48
CA VAL A 2 6.09 -5.68 4.25
C VAL A 2 4.64 -5.82 3.75
N GLY A 3 3.64 -5.83 4.63
CA GLY A 3 2.22 -5.92 4.26
C GLY A 3 1.65 -7.33 4.06
N VAL A 4 2.48 -8.39 4.04
CA VAL A 4 1.97 -9.75 3.77
C VAL A 4 1.05 -10.26 4.87
N GLU A 5 1.33 -9.92 6.13
CA GLU A 5 0.54 -10.41 7.28
C GLU A 5 -0.81 -9.70 7.38
N GLU A 6 -0.86 -8.42 7.00
CA GLU A 6 -2.05 -7.58 6.92
C GLU A 6 -2.96 -8.09 5.81
N LEU A 7 -2.37 -8.42 4.66
CA LEU A 7 -3.10 -9.03 3.57
C LEU A 7 -3.68 -10.39 3.97
N ILE A 8 -2.90 -11.23 4.69
CA ILE A 8 -3.41 -12.50 5.24
C ILE A 8 -4.61 -12.25 6.16
N HIS A 9 -4.52 -11.29 7.08
CA HIS A 9 -5.61 -10.98 8.01
C HIS A 9 -6.87 -10.52 7.28
N ALA A 10 -6.73 -9.64 6.29
CA ALA A 10 -7.86 -9.15 5.49
C ALA A 10 -8.55 -10.28 4.71
N ILE A 11 -7.78 -11.23 4.15
CA ILE A 11 -8.36 -12.28 3.29
C ILE A 11 -8.76 -13.56 4.05
N LYS A 12 -8.19 -13.82 5.24
CA LYS A 12 -8.41 -15.05 6.02
C LYS A 12 -9.89 -15.40 6.27
N PRO A 13 -10.80 -14.43 6.51
CA PRO A 13 -12.23 -14.75 6.66
C PRO A 13 -12.85 -15.39 5.41
N TYR A 14 -12.36 -15.03 4.22
CA TYR A 14 -12.95 -15.44 2.95
C TYR A 14 -12.53 -16.84 2.47
N PHE A 15 -11.55 -17.46 3.13
CA PHE A 15 -11.02 -18.76 2.76
C PHE A 15 -11.02 -19.71 3.96
N SER A 16 -11.06 -21.01 3.71
CA SER A 16 -10.92 -22.01 4.79
C SER A 16 -9.52 -22.04 5.41
N ASP A 17 -8.50 -21.73 4.61
CA ASP A 17 -7.10 -21.75 5.02
C ASP A 17 -6.33 -20.76 4.14
N VAL A 18 -5.48 -19.96 4.78
CA VAL A 18 -4.60 -18.98 4.13
C VAL A 18 -3.22 -19.14 4.73
N ARG A 19 -2.23 -19.44 3.89
CA ARG A 19 -0.85 -19.69 4.34
C ARG A 19 0.16 -18.98 3.48
N ARG A 20 1.22 -18.52 4.14
CA ARG A 20 2.42 -18.03 3.50
C ARG A 20 3.27 -19.21 3.02
N PHE A 21 3.71 -19.16 1.77
CA PHE A 21 4.64 -20.13 1.20
C PHE A 21 5.84 -19.43 0.58
N SER A 22 7.03 -19.88 0.95
CA SER A 22 8.30 -19.43 0.39
C SER A 22 8.93 -20.63 -0.33
N PRO A 23 8.97 -20.65 -1.67
CA PRO A 23 9.54 -21.78 -2.40
C PRO A 23 11.04 -21.89 -2.16
N HIS A 24 11.50 -23.09 -1.86
CA HIS A 24 12.93 -23.40 -1.69
C HIS A 24 13.73 -23.22 -3.00
N ALA A 25 13.04 -23.23 -4.15
CA ALA A 25 13.62 -22.96 -5.47
C ALA A 25 13.65 -21.48 -5.85
N SER A 26 13.18 -20.57 -4.97
CA SER A 26 13.31 -19.14 -5.23
C SER A 26 14.80 -18.77 -5.23
N ARG A 27 15.20 -17.89 -6.15
CA ARG A 27 16.59 -17.42 -6.20
C ARG A 27 16.87 -16.71 -4.88
N ASN A 28 18.06 -16.89 -4.31
CA ASN A 28 18.42 -16.19 -3.07
C ASN A 28 18.40 -14.66 -3.21
N SER A 29 18.37 -14.15 -4.47
CA SER A 29 18.20 -12.74 -4.82
C SER A 29 16.74 -12.28 -4.94
N SER A 30 15.76 -13.19 -4.87
CA SER A 30 14.33 -12.89 -4.89
C SER A 30 13.72 -13.15 -3.52
N SER A 31 13.03 -12.14 -2.98
CA SER A 31 12.30 -12.22 -1.70
C SER A 31 10.80 -12.50 -1.91
N GLU A 32 10.46 -13.13 -3.03
CA GLU A 32 9.07 -13.42 -3.41
C GLU A 32 8.44 -14.42 -2.43
N VAL A 33 7.17 -14.18 -2.14
CA VAL A 33 6.38 -14.99 -1.21
C VAL A 33 5.01 -15.16 -1.83
N PHE A 34 4.49 -16.37 -1.78
CA PHE A 34 3.17 -16.70 -2.29
C PHE A 34 2.17 -16.86 -1.14
N LEU A 35 0.94 -16.45 -1.39
CA LEU A 35 -0.20 -16.75 -0.51
C LEU A 35 -0.98 -17.91 -1.12
N ILE A 36 -1.11 -18.99 -0.34
CA ILE A 36 -1.91 -20.14 -0.70
C ILE A 36 -3.25 -20.01 0.01
N CYS A 37 -4.31 -19.79 -0.76
CA CYS A 37 -5.69 -19.68 -0.27
C CYS A 37 -6.48 -20.93 -0.67
N ARG A 38 -7.12 -21.60 0.28
CA ARG A 38 -7.91 -22.82 0.02
C ARG A 38 -9.39 -22.61 0.32
N ASN A 39 -10.23 -23.15 -0.56
CA ASN A 39 -11.70 -23.13 -0.49
C ASN A 39 -12.24 -21.72 -0.21
N PHE A 40 -12.45 -20.94 -1.27
CA PHE A 40 -13.11 -19.66 -1.17
C PHE A 40 -14.55 -19.84 -0.67
N MET A 41 -14.94 -19.07 0.35
CA MET A 41 -16.21 -19.18 1.07
C MET A 41 -17.08 -17.92 0.91
N PRO A 42 -17.54 -17.58 -0.31
CA PRO A 42 -18.27 -16.34 -0.59
C PRO A 42 -19.64 -16.24 0.12
N TRP A 43 -20.16 -17.36 0.63
CA TRP A 43 -21.43 -17.39 1.38
C TRP A 43 -21.28 -16.99 2.84
N LYS A 44 -20.06 -16.96 3.39
CA LYS A 44 -19.83 -16.59 4.80
C LYS A 44 -19.75 -15.07 5.00
N PHE A 45 -19.43 -14.31 3.96
CA PHE A 45 -19.16 -12.88 4.05
C PHE A 45 -19.76 -12.13 2.87
N LYS A 46 -20.13 -10.86 3.08
CA LYS A 46 -20.52 -9.98 1.97
C LYS A 46 -19.31 -9.75 1.06
N LYS A 47 -19.55 -9.62 -0.25
CA LYS A 47 -18.52 -9.20 -1.20
C LYS A 47 -18.16 -7.74 -0.88
N VAL A 48 -17.11 -7.54 -0.10
CA VAL A 48 -16.54 -6.23 0.22
C VAL A 48 -15.18 -6.13 -0.46
N CYS A 49 -14.83 -4.92 -0.89
CA CYS A 49 -13.47 -4.65 -1.35
C CYS A 49 -12.54 -4.71 -0.15
N ILE A 50 -11.53 -5.59 -0.18
CA ILE A 50 -10.54 -5.72 0.91
C ILE A 50 -9.48 -4.61 0.89
N LEU A 51 -9.48 -3.78 -0.16
CA LEU A 51 -8.45 -2.76 -0.39
C LEU A 51 -8.44 -1.73 0.75
N ASP A 52 -9.60 -1.19 1.11
CA ASP A 52 -9.71 -0.18 2.16
C ASP A 52 -9.23 -0.71 3.52
N GLU A 53 -9.62 -1.94 3.87
CA GLU A 53 -9.21 -2.59 5.12
C GLU A 53 -7.70 -2.88 5.14
N TYR A 54 -7.16 -3.35 4.01
CA TYR A 54 -5.74 -3.62 3.85
C TYR A 54 -4.90 -2.34 3.93
N GLU A 55 -5.29 -1.28 3.22
CA GLU A 55 -4.59 0.00 3.22
C GLU A 55 -4.61 0.65 4.61
N ALA A 56 -5.74 0.62 5.31
CA ALA A 56 -5.82 1.11 6.68
C ALA A 56 -4.86 0.35 7.62
N ALA A 57 -4.81 -0.98 7.53
CA ALA A 57 -3.90 -1.79 8.33
C ALA A 57 -2.42 -1.56 7.97
N LEU A 58 -2.12 -1.33 6.69
CA LEU A 58 -0.77 -1.09 6.19
C LEU A 58 -0.26 0.32 6.58
N ASN A 59 -1.10 1.34 6.42
CA ASN A 59 -0.76 2.74 6.73
C ASN A 59 -0.39 2.93 8.20
N LEU A 60 -1.09 2.23 9.10
CA LEU A 60 -0.76 2.20 10.52
C LEU A 60 0.68 1.71 10.78
N LYS A 61 1.18 0.74 9.99
CA LYS A 61 2.55 0.25 10.14
C LYS A 61 3.60 1.12 9.44
N LEU A 62 3.21 1.76 8.33
CA LEU A 62 4.11 2.57 7.51
C LEU A 62 4.18 4.03 7.94
N SER A 63 3.45 4.44 8.99
CA SER A 63 3.30 5.86 9.38
C SER A 63 2.81 6.72 8.20
N GLY A 64 1.96 6.14 7.34
CA GLY A 64 1.57 6.71 6.05
C GLY A 64 0.65 7.94 6.13
N ASP A 65 0.06 8.20 7.29
CA ASP A 65 -0.87 9.32 7.50
C ASP A 65 -0.14 10.63 7.86
N GLU A 66 1.17 10.61 8.14
CA GLU A 66 1.96 11.83 8.36
C GLU A 66 2.45 12.40 7.02
N ILE A 67 1.52 12.88 6.22
CA ILE A 67 1.88 13.77 5.11
C ILE A 67 2.25 15.11 5.74
N ALA A 68 3.54 15.43 5.74
CA ALA A 68 3.99 16.76 6.14
C ALA A 68 3.21 17.82 5.34
N GLU A 69 2.62 18.78 6.06
CA GLU A 69 1.88 19.88 5.47
C GLU A 69 2.74 20.55 4.39
N ALA A 70 2.17 20.75 3.20
CA ALA A 70 2.89 21.34 2.09
C ALA A 70 3.43 22.72 2.52
N PRO A 71 4.68 23.08 2.16
CA PRO A 71 5.20 24.39 2.49
C PRO A 71 4.34 25.49 1.83
N ASP A 72 4.15 26.59 2.55
CA ASP A 72 3.43 27.75 2.03
C ASP A 72 4.00 28.20 0.68
N ILE A 73 3.11 28.48 -0.28
CA ILE A 73 3.49 28.97 -1.60
C ILE A 73 3.96 30.42 -1.45
N ILE A 74 5.27 30.62 -1.35
CA ILE A 74 5.89 31.95 -1.31
C ILE A 74 5.95 32.49 -2.75
N THR A 75 5.11 33.48 -3.07
CA THR A 75 5.19 34.18 -4.36
C THR A 75 6.34 35.17 -4.35
N SER A 76 7.34 34.97 -5.23
CA SER A 76 8.46 35.91 -5.35
C SER A 76 8.03 37.21 -6.04
N SER A 77 8.43 38.36 -5.48
CA SER A 77 8.03 39.70 -5.97
C SER A 77 8.91 40.24 -7.10
N PHE A 78 9.58 39.37 -7.86
CA PHE A 78 10.54 39.83 -8.85
C PHE A 78 9.85 40.46 -10.07
N SER A 79 10.20 41.72 -10.38
CA SER A 79 9.71 42.42 -11.56
C SER A 79 10.84 42.64 -12.57
N VAL A 80 10.65 42.19 -13.81
CA VAL A 80 11.57 42.45 -14.92
C VAL A 80 11.27 43.82 -15.52
N ARG A 81 12.19 44.79 -15.40
CA ARG A 81 12.10 46.06 -16.12
C ARG A 81 12.82 45.94 -17.46
N LYS A 82 12.11 46.21 -18.56
CA LYS A 82 12.73 46.31 -19.89
C LYS A 82 13.49 47.63 -19.98
N LYS A 83 14.72 47.58 -20.51
CA LYS A 83 15.54 48.77 -20.78
C LYS A 83 14.84 49.60 -21.87
N LYS A 84 14.67 50.91 -21.62
CA LYS A 84 14.17 51.85 -22.64
C LYS A 84 15.20 51.92 -23.77
N THR A 85 14.76 51.64 -25.00
CA THR A 85 15.54 51.90 -26.21
C THR A 85 15.45 53.40 -26.49
N GLU A 86 16.60 54.06 -26.60
CA GLU A 86 16.73 55.43 -27.13
C GLU A 86 16.36 55.46 -28.62
#